data_AF-B1N3U8-F1
#
_entry.id   AF-B1N3U8-F1
#
_cell.length_a   1.000
_cell.length_b   1.000
_cell.length_c   1.000
_cell.angle_alpha   90.00
_cell.angle_beta   90.00
_cell.angle_gamma   90.00
#
_symmetry.space_group_name_H-M   'P 1'
#
loop_
_entity.id
_entity.type
_entity.pdbx_description
1 polymer ?
#
loop_
_entity_poly.entity_id
_entity_poly.type
_entity_poly.pdbx_seq_one_letter_code
_entity_poly.pdbx_strand_id
1 'polypeptide(L)'
;MYIENLIKDYTSKNENLKSMTSISIDLSGYKFCLNQPRSSINVTSFQTMLHNTTNSTWIEECQEHSFTDSNNCEIMFPTIEYIEKRINLAIQEGIDITLCHIEAAHPNVFELF
;
A
#
# COMPACT_ATOMS: atom_id res chain seq x y z
N MET A 1 3.98 19.30 2.56
CA MET A 1 5.44 19.48 2.76
C MET A 1 6.02 18.37 3.63
N TYR A 2 5.51 17.14 3.53
CA TYR A 2 6.08 15.99 4.23
C TYR A 2 7.42 15.59 3.62
N ILE A 3 7.46 15.52 2.28
CA ILE A 3 8.68 15.16 1.55
C ILE A 3 9.74 16.24 1.63
N GLU A 4 9.38 17.51 1.55
CA GLU A 4 10.37 18.58 1.69
C GLU A 4 11.04 18.57 3.06
N ASN A 5 10.33 18.21 4.13
CA ASN A 5 10.92 18.08 5.46
C ASN A 5 11.86 16.87 5.52
N LEU A 6 11.49 15.73 4.92
CA LEU A 6 12.35 14.57 4.81
C LEU A 6 13.64 14.84 4.02
N ILE A 7 13.56 15.60 2.92
CA ILE A 7 14.72 15.87 2.06
C ILE A 7 15.64 16.92 2.67
N LYS A 8 15.09 17.95 3.32
CA LYS A 8 15.86 19.06 3.93
C LYS A 8 16.90 18.59 4.95
N ASP A 9 16.64 17.49 5.63
CA ASP A 9 17.56 16.93 6.64
C ASP A 9 18.82 16.29 6.02
N TYR A 10 18.82 15.99 4.72
CA TYR A 10 19.91 15.23 4.08
C TYR A 10 20.60 15.96 2.93
N THR A 11 20.06 17.07 2.41
CA THR A 11 20.64 17.77 1.24
C THR A 11 20.05 19.16 0.98
N SER A 12 20.85 20.02 0.32
CA SER A 12 20.40 21.31 -0.21
C SER A 12 19.78 21.22 -1.62
N LYS A 13 19.81 20.04 -2.27
CA LYS A 13 19.30 19.82 -3.65
C LYS A 13 17.84 19.35 -3.67
N ASN A 14 16.95 20.09 -2.99
CA ASN A 14 15.58 19.65 -2.72
C ASN A 14 14.74 19.45 -4.01
N GLU A 15 14.78 20.42 -4.94
CA GLU A 15 14.00 20.35 -6.18
C GLU A 15 14.37 19.16 -7.07
N ASN A 16 15.68 18.90 -7.24
CA ASN A 16 16.17 17.81 -8.08
C ASN A 16 15.83 16.43 -7.49
N LEU A 17 15.94 16.27 -6.17
CA LEU A 17 15.56 14.99 -5.54
C LEU A 17 14.06 14.79 -5.55
N LYS A 18 13.27 15.84 -5.35
CA LYS A 18 11.82 15.77 -5.45
C LYS A 18 11.39 15.31 -6.85
N SER A 19 12.03 15.82 -7.90
CA SER A 19 11.77 15.38 -9.29
C SER A 19 12.23 13.95 -9.61
N MET A 20 13.04 13.34 -8.75
CA MET A 20 13.50 11.95 -8.88
C MET A 20 12.82 11.01 -7.86
N THR A 21 11.92 11.54 -7.04
CA THR A 21 11.21 10.79 -6.01
C THR A 21 9.82 10.41 -6.51
N SER A 22 9.37 9.22 -6.15
CA SER A 22 8.00 8.79 -6.36
C SER A 22 7.45 8.12 -5.10
N ILE A 23 6.13 8.06 -4.99
CA ILE A 23 5.47 7.22 -4.00
C ILE A 23 5.38 5.80 -4.57
N SER A 24 5.99 4.84 -3.88
CA SER A 24 5.84 3.43 -4.24
C SER A 24 4.55 2.86 -3.65
N ILE A 25 3.75 2.20 -4.50
CA ILE A 25 2.55 1.47 -4.10
C ILE A 25 2.79 -0.01 -4.41
N ASP A 26 2.85 -0.85 -3.37
CA ASP A 26 2.88 -2.30 -3.51
C ASP A 26 1.46 -2.81 -3.76
N LEU A 27 1.24 -3.47 -4.90
CA LEU A 27 -0.06 -4.02 -5.28
C LEU A 27 -0.25 -5.48 -4.84
N SER A 28 0.75 -6.06 -4.17
CA SER A 28 0.62 -7.31 -3.45
C SER A 28 0.22 -7.06 -1.99
N GLY A 29 -0.38 -8.07 -1.35
CA GLY A 29 -0.59 -8.06 0.09
C GLY A 29 0.33 -9.03 0.81
N TYR A 30 0.15 -9.09 2.13
CA TYR A 30 0.87 -10.00 3.01
C TYR A 30 -0.07 -10.65 4.02
N LYS A 31 0.23 -11.89 4.37
CA LYS A 31 -0.43 -12.63 5.45
C LYS A 31 0.57 -12.98 6.55
N PHE A 32 0.16 -12.71 7.77
CA PHE A 32 0.93 -12.87 9.00
C PHE A 32 0.18 -13.83 9.93
N CYS A 33 0.76 -14.99 10.19
CA CYS A 33 0.23 -15.96 11.15
C CYS A 33 1.23 -16.17 12.28
N LEU A 34 0.72 -16.45 13.48
CA LEU A 34 1.57 -16.78 14.61
C LEU A 34 2.42 -18.01 14.29
N ASN A 35 3.74 -17.92 14.53
CA ASN A 35 4.72 -18.99 14.30
C ASN A 35 4.85 -19.47 12.86
N GLN A 36 4.40 -18.70 11.87
CA GLN A 36 4.61 -19.02 10.45
C GLN A 36 5.37 -17.88 9.76
N PRO A 37 6.17 -18.18 8.72
CA PRO A 37 6.76 -17.15 7.88
C PRO A 37 5.69 -16.27 7.24
N ARG A 38 6.00 -14.97 7.08
CA ARG A 38 5.19 -14.05 6.27
C ARG A 38 5.03 -14.61 4.86
N SER A 39 3.80 -14.59 4.35
CA SER A 39 3.50 -14.98 2.98
C SER A 39 3.01 -13.78 2.17
N SER A 40 3.42 -13.68 0.91
CA SER A 40 2.86 -12.70 -0.04
C SER A 40 1.55 -13.26 -0.59
N ILE A 41 0.58 -12.37 -0.81
CA ILE A 41 -0.72 -12.71 -1.38
C ILE A 41 -1.00 -11.82 -2.60
N ASN A 42 -1.55 -12.44 -3.65
CA ASN A 42 -2.10 -11.74 -4.79
C ASN A 42 -3.61 -11.57 -4.67
N VAL A 43 -4.21 -10.84 -5.61
CA VAL A 43 -5.65 -10.58 -5.68
C VAL A 43 -6.49 -11.87 -5.59
N THR A 44 -6.09 -12.94 -6.29
CA THR A 44 -6.83 -14.21 -6.28
C THR A 44 -6.85 -14.84 -4.89
N SER A 45 -5.69 -14.84 -4.22
CA SER A 45 -5.55 -15.34 -2.86
C SER A 45 -6.35 -14.50 -1.87
N PHE A 46 -6.28 -13.17 -2.02
CA PHE A 46 -7.01 -12.23 -1.18
C PHE A 46 -8.53 -12.39 -1.34
N GLN A 47 -9.05 -12.47 -2.56
CA GLN A 47 -10.47 -12.72 -2.83
C GLN A 47 -10.95 -14.02 -2.19
N THR A 48 -10.16 -15.09 -2.26
CA THR A 48 -10.47 -16.36 -1.61
C THR A 48 -10.51 -16.23 -0.08
N MET A 49 -9.57 -15.46 0.49
CA MET A 49 -9.52 -15.23 1.93
C MET A 49 -10.67 -14.35 2.42
N LEU A 50 -11.10 -13.36 1.64
CA LEU A 50 -12.21 -12.45 1.98
C LEU A 50 -13.53 -13.18 2.26
N HIS A 51 -13.77 -14.33 1.61
CA HIS A 51 -14.94 -15.16 1.91
C HIS A 51 -14.94 -15.72 3.35
N ASN A 52 -13.75 -15.80 3.98
CA ASN A 52 -13.55 -16.34 5.32
C ASN A 52 -13.04 -15.27 6.32
N THR A 53 -12.92 -14.01 5.90
CA THR A 53 -12.55 -12.92 6.80
C THR A 53 -13.71 -12.58 7.72
N THR A 54 -13.40 -12.35 8.98
CA THR A 54 -14.39 -12.07 10.02
C THR A 54 -14.64 -10.57 10.20
N ASN A 55 -13.61 -9.76 10.01
CA ASN A 55 -13.66 -8.31 10.11
C ASN A 55 -12.55 -7.65 9.27
N SER A 56 -12.71 -6.35 9.06
CA SER A 56 -11.67 -5.45 8.57
C SER A 56 -11.56 -4.25 9.51
N THR A 57 -10.34 -3.80 9.77
CA THR A 57 -10.06 -2.61 10.58
C THR A 57 -9.21 -1.66 9.77
N TRP A 58 -9.62 -0.39 9.69
CA TRP A 58 -8.79 0.68 9.16
C TRP A 58 -7.79 1.14 10.24
N ILE A 59 -6.52 1.19 9.89
CA ILE A 59 -5.44 1.64 10.78
C ILE A 59 -5.02 3.03 10.32
N GLU A 60 -5.39 4.05 11.09
CA GLU A 60 -5.20 5.46 10.70
C GLU A 60 -3.71 5.83 10.55
N GLU A 61 -2.84 5.26 11.38
CA GLU A 61 -1.42 5.57 11.41
C GLU A 61 -0.69 5.21 10.11
N CYS A 62 -1.04 4.07 9.50
CA CYS A 62 -0.48 3.65 8.22
C CYS A 62 -1.43 3.85 7.03
N GLN A 63 -2.69 4.20 7.30
CA GLN A 63 -3.76 4.35 6.31
C GLN A 63 -3.98 3.07 5.50
N GLU A 64 -4.01 1.92 6.18
CA GLU A 64 -4.17 0.61 5.57
C GLU A 64 -5.31 -0.17 6.24
N HIS A 65 -5.85 -1.15 5.50
CA HIS A 65 -6.80 -2.10 6.03
C HIS A 65 -6.07 -3.37 6.51
N SER A 66 -6.36 -3.77 7.75
CA SER A 66 -6.04 -5.09 8.28
C SER A 66 -7.30 -5.95 8.33
N PHE A 67 -7.19 -7.18 7.84
CA PHE A 67 -8.26 -8.18 7.84
C PHE A 67 -7.84 -9.38 8.70
N THR A 68 -8.78 -9.96 9.43
CA THR A 68 -8.51 -11.18 10.22
C THR A 68 -9.26 -12.38 9.64
N ASP A 69 -8.52 -13.43 9.29
CA ASP A 69 -9.12 -14.70 8.85
C ASP A 69 -9.60 -15.57 10.01
N SER A 70 -10.27 -16.68 9.71
CA SER A 70 -10.80 -17.62 10.70
C SER A 70 -9.72 -18.30 11.57
N ASN A 71 -8.45 -18.25 11.18
CA ASN A 71 -7.33 -18.81 11.93
C ASN A 71 -6.60 -17.74 12.75
N ASN A 72 -7.17 -16.55 12.87
CA ASN A 72 -6.58 -15.40 13.55
C ASN A 72 -5.24 -14.97 12.94
N CYS A 73 -5.10 -15.14 11.62
CA CYS A 73 -4.00 -14.55 10.86
C CYS A 73 -4.40 -13.16 10.37
N GLU A 74 -3.47 -12.21 10.48
CA GLU A 74 -3.62 -10.87 9.93
C GLU A 74 -3.30 -10.89 8.44
N ILE A 75 -4.11 -10.17 7.67
CA ILE A 75 -3.99 -10.00 6.23
C ILE A 75 -3.98 -8.50 5.95
N MET A 76 -2.92 -8.04 5.29
CA MET A 76 -2.78 -6.67 4.79
C MET A 76 -2.85 -6.73 3.26
N PHE A 77 -3.77 -6.00 2.63
CA PHE A 77 -3.88 -5.95 1.17
C PHE A 77 -4.19 -4.51 0.72
N PRO A 78 -3.59 -4.03 -0.40
CA PRO A 78 -3.81 -2.69 -0.91
C PRO A 78 -5.25 -2.53 -1.42
N THR A 79 -6.09 -1.97 -0.56
CA THR A 79 -7.48 -1.60 -0.88
C THR A 79 -7.54 -0.35 -1.75
N ILE A 80 -8.67 -0.11 -2.42
CA ILE A 80 -8.90 1.11 -3.21
C ILE A 80 -8.67 2.36 -2.34
N GLU A 81 -9.19 2.38 -1.10
CA GLU A 81 -9.01 3.51 -0.19
C GLU A 81 -7.52 3.79 0.13
N TYR A 82 -6.72 2.74 0.38
CA TYR A 82 -5.27 2.90 0.56
C TYR A 82 -4.61 3.53 -0.69
N ILE A 83 -4.96 3.03 -1.88
CA ILE A 83 -4.36 3.49 -3.14
C ILE A 83 -4.73 4.96 -3.41
N GLU A 84 -6.00 5.34 -3.19
CA GLU A 84 -6.45 6.72 -3.31
C GLU A 84 -5.73 7.67 -2.34
N LYS A 85 -5.45 7.25 -1.10
CA LYS A 85 -4.65 8.05 -0.16
C LYS A 85 -3.24 8.31 -0.68
N ARG A 86 -2.61 7.32 -1.33
CA ARG A 86 -1.27 7.47 -1.92
C ARG A 86 -1.30 8.32 -3.19
N ILE A 87 -2.33 8.19 -4.04
CA ILE A 87 -2.54 9.06 -5.20
C ILE A 87 -2.71 10.52 -4.75
N ASN A 88 -3.58 10.77 -3.77
CA ASN A 88 -3.81 12.11 -3.25
C ASN A 88 -2.54 12.73 -2.66
N LEU A 89 -1.73 11.94 -1.95
CA LEU A 89 -0.44 12.39 -1.43
C LEU A 89 0.54 12.73 -2.57
N ALA A 90 0.59 11.93 -3.64
CA ALA A 90 1.43 12.20 -4.80
C ALA A 90 1.03 13.51 -5.49
N ILE A 91 -0.27 13.74 -5.69
CA ILE A 91 -0.81 14.98 -6.26
C ILE A 91 -0.49 16.18 -5.35
N GLN A 92 -0.71 16.05 -4.05
CA GLN A 92 -0.45 17.12 -3.08
C GLN A 92 1.03 17.52 -3.05
N GLU A 93 1.93 16.54 -3.12
CA GLU A 93 3.36 16.79 -3.09
C GLU A 93 3.92 17.11 -4.50
N GLY A 94 3.18 16.84 -5.58
CA GLY A 94 3.60 17.08 -6.96
C GLY A 94 4.72 16.14 -7.40
N ILE A 95 4.56 14.84 -7.17
CA ILE A 95 5.53 13.78 -7.45
C ILE A 95 4.84 12.60 -8.15
N ASP A 96 5.65 11.75 -8.79
CA ASP A 96 5.16 10.56 -9.51
C ASP A 96 4.79 9.40 -8.56
N ILE A 97 4.17 8.37 -9.14
CA ILE A 97 3.86 7.10 -8.46
C ILE A 97 4.59 5.97 -9.18
N THR A 98 5.17 5.06 -8.40
CA THR A 98 5.72 3.80 -8.90
C THR A 98 4.86 2.64 -8.41
N LEU A 99 4.37 1.81 -9.33
CA LEU A 99 3.60 0.61 -8.99
C LEU A 99 4.54 -0.60 -8.91
N CYS A 100 4.47 -1.33 -7.79
CA CYS A 100 5.22 -2.55 -7.54
C CYS A 100 4.29 -3.76 -7.56
N HIS A 101 4.80 -4.92 -7.99
CA HIS A 101 4.07 -6.19 -8.03
C HIS A 101 2.72 -6.11 -8.78
N ILE A 102 2.73 -5.49 -9.96
CA ILE A 102 1.52 -5.29 -10.79
C ILE A 102 0.81 -6.60 -11.15
N GLU A 103 1.53 -7.71 -11.20
CA GLU A 103 1.01 -9.05 -11.43
C GLU A 103 0.13 -9.57 -10.29
N ALA A 104 0.25 -8.99 -9.09
CA ALA A 104 -0.54 -9.35 -7.93
C ALA A 104 -1.88 -8.60 -7.86
N ALA A 105 -2.09 -7.59 -8.72
CA ALA A 105 -3.20 -6.64 -8.63
C ALA A 105 -4.48 -7.12 -9.34
N HIS A 106 -5.63 -6.59 -8.91
CA HIS A 106 -6.85 -6.65 -9.72
C HIS A 106 -6.73 -5.66 -10.89
N PRO A 107 -7.05 -6.02 -12.16
CA PRO A 107 -6.92 -5.11 -13.30
C PRO A 107 -7.65 -3.77 -13.14
N ASN A 108 -8.83 -3.77 -12.51
CA ASN A 108 -9.59 -2.53 -12.29
C ASN A 108 -8.84 -1.49 -11.43
N VAL A 109 -7.79 -1.87 -10.70
CA VAL A 109 -6.99 -0.90 -9.93
C VAL A 109 -6.34 0.15 -10.83
N PHE A 110 -6.07 -0.20 -12.10
CA PHE A 110 -5.45 0.70 -13.06
C PHE A 110 -6.39 1.81 -13.54
N GLU A 111 -7.70 1.72 -13.25
CA GLU A 111 -8.65 2.81 -13.52
C GLU A 111 -8.48 4.02 -12.58
N LEU A 112 -7.67 3.87 -11.51
CA LEU A 112 -7.37 4.93 -10.55
C LEU A 112 -6.22 5.86 -10.99
N PHE A 113 -5.48 5.51 -12.05
CA PHE A 113 -4.30 6.23 -12.55
C PHE A 113 -4.54 6.81 -13.94
#